data_AF-A0A6A2Y592-F1
#
_entry.id   AF-A0A6A2Y592-F1
#
_cell.length_a   1.000
_cell.length_b   1.000
_cell.length_c   1.000
_cell.angle_alpha   90.00
_cell.angle_beta   90.00
_cell.angle_gamma   90.00
#
_symmetry.space_group_name_H-M   'P 1'
#
loop_
_entity.id
_entity.type
_entity.pdbx_description
1 polymer ?
#
loop_
_entity_poly.entity_id
_entity_poly.type
_entity_poly.pdbx_seq_one_letter_code
_entity_poly.pdbx_strand_id
1 'polypeptide(L)'
;MDENMKLLQQSLIELETEAEHLLLAKHQLVENDKERNGNREALTALRKRARTTKTSVPSPFESVMKDIGNPESRPLVKEVCATCGNHDSNERTWMMFPGTDVFAKIPFHAAHTILETDKTKLDLEAQKLQSYVKEKSFLISEKGVLADKISPAVLRSLVALKDKPWMDL
;
A
#
# COMPACT_ATOMS: atom_id res chain seq x y z
N MET A 1 22.67 38.85 -8.85
CA MET A 1 21.57 38.40 -7.97
C MET A 1 22.16 38.27 -6.57
N ASP A 2 21.55 38.90 -5.56
CA ASP A 2 22.01 38.87 -4.17
C ASP A 2 22.16 37.40 -3.69
N GLU A 3 23.22 37.08 -2.94
CA GLU A 3 23.49 35.69 -2.50
C GLU A 3 22.37 35.16 -1.58
N ASN A 4 21.74 36.05 -0.81
CA ASN A 4 20.57 35.70 0.01
C ASN A 4 19.35 35.32 -0.84
N MET A 5 19.18 35.98 -2.00
CA MET A 5 18.08 35.67 -2.92
C MET A 5 18.26 34.29 -3.55
N LYS A 6 19.49 33.92 -3.93
CA LYS A 6 19.78 32.58 -4.45
C LYS A 6 19.51 31.49 -3.40
N LEU A 7 19.91 31.73 -2.14
CA LEU A 7 19.66 30.81 -1.03
C LEU A 7 18.15 30.61 -0.77
N LEU A 8 17.38 31.70 -0.82
CA LEU A 8 15.92 31.64 -0.68
C LEU A 8 15.28 30.84 -1.82
N GLN A 9 15.67 31.10 -3.08
CA GLN A 9 15.16 30.37 -4.23
C GLN A 9 15.45 28.87 -4.13
N GLN A 10 16.68 28.50 -3.77
CA GLN A 10 17.06 27.10 -3.58
C GLN A 10 16.22 26.42 -2.49
N SER A 11 15.98 27.12 -1.37
CA SER A 11 15.17 26.61 -0.26
C SER A 11 13.70 26.39 -0.66
N LEU A 12 13.15 27.28 -1.51
CA LEU A 12 11.79 27.14 -2.04
C LEU A 12 11.68 25.94 -2.99
N ILE A 13 12.65 25.75 -3.90
CA ILE A 13 12.68 24.61 -4.82
C ILE A 13 12.71 23.29 -4.06
N GLU A 14 13.54 23.19 -3.01
CA GLU A 14 13.58 22.00 -2.17
C GLU A 14 12.25 21.75 -1.45
N LEU A 15 11.60 22.81 -0.95
CA LEU A 15 10.31 22.70 -0.27
C LEU A 15 9.21 22.22 -1.23
N GLU A 16 9.18 22.76 -2.45
CA GLU A 16 8.25 22.34 -3.51
C GLU A 16 8.49 20.87 -3.88
N THR A 17 9.74 20.47 -4.07
CA THR A 17 10.13 19.08 -4.37
C THR A 17 9.64 18.13 -3.27
N GLU A 18 9.83 18.50 -2.00
CA GLU A 18 9.36 17.69 -0.88
C GLU A 18 7.83 17.64 -0.76
N ALA A 19 7.14 18.73 -1.11
CA ALA A 19 5.68 18.76 -1.18
C ALA A 19 5.13 17.85 -2.29
N GLU A 20 5.80 17.80 -3.45
CA GLU A 20 5.46 16.87 -4.54
C GLU A 20 5.63 15.42 -4.11
N HIS A 21 6.76 15.07 -3.49
CA HIS A 21 6.98 13.72 -2.95
C HIS A 21 5.91 13.32 -1.92
N LEU A 22 5.53 14.24 -1.02
CA LEU A 22 4.46 14.00 -0.05
C LEU A 22 3.12 13.77 -0.75
N LEU A 23 2.80 14.55 -1.77
CA LEU A 23 1.57 14.41 -2.54
C LEU A 23 1.49 13.06 -3.26
N LEU A 24 2.57 12.65 -3.94
CA LEU A 24 2.68 11.36 -4.61
C LEU A 24 2.52 10.19 -3.61
N ALA A 25 3.19 10.27 -2.47
CA ALA A 25 3.08 9.24 -1.44
C ALA A 25 1.66 9.12 -0.86
N LYS A 26 0.96 10.24 -0.67
CA LYS A 26 -0.46 10.23 -0.26
C LYS A 26 -1.36 9.63 -1.32
N HIS A 27 -1.11 9.90 -2.60
CA HIS A 27 -1.87 9.29 -3.69
C HIS A 27 -1.68 7.77 -3.72
N GLN A 28 -0.43 7.31 -3.59
CA GLN A 28 -0.12 5.88 -3.53
C GLN A 28 -0.77 5.17 -2.32
N LEU A 29 -0.95 5.84 -1.18
CA LEU A 29 -1.70 5.27 -0.05
C LEU A 29 -3.15 4.95 -0.43
N VAL A 30 -3.78 5.82 -1.23
CA VAL A 30 -5.15 5.63 -1.69
C VAL A 30 -5.23 4.48 -2.68
N GLU A 31 -4.31 4.38 -3.64
CA GLU A 31 -4.28 3.27 -4.59
C GLU A 31 -4.02 1.92 -3.89
N ASN A 32 -3.06 1.87 -2.96
CA ASN A 32 -2.82 0.67 -2.15
C ASN A 32 -4.04 0.27 -1.32
N ASP A 33 -4.81 1.24 -0.79
CA ASP A 33 -6.04 0.95 -0.05
C ASP A 33 -7.14 0.36 -0.94
N LYS A 34 -7.30 0.88 -2.16
CA LYS A 34 -8.23 0.32 -3.16
C LYS A 34 -7.87 -1.13 -3.49
N GLU A 35 -6.60 -1.41 -3.78
CA GLU A 35 -6.13 -2.77 -4.07
C GLU A 35 -6.32 -3.71 -2.87
N ARG A 36 -5.99 -3.24 -1.67
CA ARG A 36 -6.18 -3.99 -0.43
C ARG A 36 -7.66 -4.33 -0.22
N ASN A 37 -8.57 -3.40 -0.50
CA ASN A 37 -10.00 -3.65 -0.40
C ASN A 37 -10.46 -4.66 -1.46
N GLY A 38 -10.00 -4.53 -2.70
CA GLY A 38 -10.28 -5.49 -3.78
C GLY A 38 -9.83 -6.91 -3.41
N ASN A 39 -8.61 -7.07 -2.88
CA ASN A 39 -8.11 -8.37 -2.43
C ASN A 39 -8.92 -8.93 -1.26
N ARG A 40 -9.37 -8.08 -0.33
CA ARG A 40 -10.23 -8.49 0.79
C ARG A 40 -11.58 -9.02 0.29
N GLU A 41 -12.19 -8.34 -0.67
CA GLU A 41 -13.45 -8.75 -1.28
C GLU A 41 -13.30 -10.06 -2.07
N ALA A 42 -12.25 -10.18 -2.88
CA ALA A 42 -11.93 -11.39 -3.63
C ALA A 42 -11.71 -12.59 -2.69
N LEU A 43 -10.90 -12.45 -1.64
CA LEU A 43 -10.71 -13.49 -0.63
C LEU A 43 -12.02 -13.86 0.07
N THR A 44 -12.86 -12.86 0.38
CA THR A 44 -14.18 -13.12 0.98
C THR A 44 -15.07 -13.93 0.04
N ALA A 45 -15.06 -13.64 -1.26
CA ALA A 45 -15.81 -14.39 -2.26
C ALA A 45 -15.29 -15.83 -2.40
N LEU A 46 -13.97 -16.03 -2.45
CA LEU A 46 -13.38 -17.36 -2.50
C LEU A 46 -13.73 -18.19 -1.26
N ARG A 47 -13.62 -17.60 -0.05
CA ARG A 47 -13.97 -18.27 1.21
C ARG A 47 -15.45 -18.65 1.29
N LYS A 48 -16.34 -17.77 0.83
CA LYS A 48 -17.78 -18.08 0.70
C LYS A 48 -18.01 -19.28 -0.22
N ARG A 49 -17.32 -19.34 -1.36
CA ARG A 49 -17.41 -20.46 -2.31
C ARG A 49 -16.89 -21.77 -1.72
N ALA A 50 -15.77 -21.72 -1.00
CA ALA A 50 -15.18 -22.86 -0.32
C ALA A 50 -15.90 -23.27 0.97
N ARG A 51 -16.85 -22.46 1.46
CA ARG A 51 -17.50 -22.59 2.77
C ARG A 51 -16.48 -22.67 3.92
N THR A 52 -15.40 -21.90 3.81
CA THR A 52 -14.34 -21.83 4.83
C THR A 52 -14.45 -20.56 5.67
N THR A 53 -14.15 -20.68 6.97
CA THR A 53 -14.18 -19.56 7.93
C THR A 53 -12.81 -19.17 8.45
N LYS A 54 -11.75 -19.95 8.22
CA LYS A 54 -10.44 -19.72 8.81
C LYS A 54 -9.75 -18.48 8.22
N THR A 55 -9.56 -17.49 9.08
CA THR A 55 -8.44 -16.54 9.03
C THR A 55 -7.21 -17.28 9.55
N SER A 56 -6.41 -17.88 8.64
CA SER A 56 -4.99 -18.28 8.77
C SER A 56 -4.38 -18.72 10.13
N VAL A 57 -5.15 -19.15 11.12
CA VAL A 57 -4.66 -19.69 12.40
C VAL A 57 -5.06 -21.15 12.47
N PRO A 58 -4.10 -22.10 12.37
CA PRO A 58 -4.38 -23.51 12.58
C PRO A 58 -5.00 -23.72 13.97
N SER A 59 -6.04 -24.54 14.04
CA SER A 59 -6.66 -24.86 15.33
C SER A 59 -5.67 -25.74 16.11
N PRO A 60 -5.40 -25.46 17.40
CA PRO A 60 -4.46 -26.26 18.22
C PRO A 60 -4.78 -27.77 18.23
N PHE A 61 -6.04 -28.16 17.99
CA PHE A 61 -6.47 -29.55 17.97
C PHE A 61 -6.02 -30.34 16.73
N GLU A 62 -5.65 -29.66 15.64
CA GLU A 62 -5.26 -30.28 14.37
C GLU A 62 -3.85 -30.91 14.45
N SER A 63 -2.99 -30.39 15.32
CA SER A 63 -1.64 -30.92 15.58
C SER A 63 -1.63 -32.11 16.53
N VAL A 64 -2.55 -32.16 17.51
CA VAL A 64 -2.55 -33.18 18.58
C VAL A 64 -3.02 -34.55 18.08
N MET A 65 -3.86 -34.61 17.04
CA MET A 65 -4.35 -35.88 16.48
C MET A 65 -3.39 -36.55 15.48
N LYS A 66 -2.27 -35.89 15.11
CA LYS A 66 -1.26 -36.48 14.22
C LYS A 66 -0.41 -37.57 14.90
N ASP A 67 -0.23 -37.50 16.22
CA ASP A 67 0.74 -38.34 16.94
C ASP A 67 0.14 -39.61 17.59
N ILE A 68 -1.17 -39.86 17.42
CA ILE A 68 -1.90 -40.94 18.13
C ILE A 68 -2.24 -42.15 17.21
N GLY A 69 -1.98 -42.07 15.90
CA GLY A 69 -2.36 -43.09 14.91
C GLY A 69 -1.29 -44.15 14.63
N ASN A 70 -1.64 -45.43 14.77
CA ASN A 70 -0.83 -46.59 14.38
C ASN A 70 -0.55 -46.57 12.85
N PRO A 71 0.70 -46.79 12.37
CA PRO A 71 1.09 -46.64 10.95
C PRO A 71 0.33 -47.48 9.92
N GLU A 72 -0.43 -48.51 10.32
CA GLU A 72 -1.19 -49.38 9.40
C GLU A 72 -2.69 -49.05 9.28
N SER A 73 -3.17 -47.99 9.93
CA SER A 73 -4.58 -47.59 9.84
C SER A 73 -4.84 -46.52 8.78
N ARG A 74 -5.97 -46.63 8.05
CA ARG A 74 -6.47 -45.57 7.16
C ARG A 74 -6.40 -44.22 7.90
N PRO A 75 -5.92 -43.13 7.27
CA PRO A 75 -5.74 -41.86 7.96
C PRO A 75 -7.06 -41.44 8.62
N LEU A 76 -7.08 -41.42 9.96
CA LEU A 76 -8.24 -41.05 10.78
C LEU A 76 -8.66 -39.58 10.55
N VAL A 77 -7.73 -38.78 10.03
CA VAL A 77 -7.92 -37.37 9.70
C VAL A 77 -7.57 -37.18 8.24
N LYS A 78 -8.54 -36.73 7.44
CA LYS A 78 -8.27 -36.22 6.09
C LYS A 78 -7.51 -34.91 6.26
N GLU A 79 -6.29 -34.80 5.75
CA GLU A 79 -5.57 -33.53 5.76
C GLU A 79 -6.36 -32.50 4.93
N VAL A 80 -6.90 -31.51 5.62
CA VAL A 80 -7.68 -30.43 5.02
C VAL A 80 -6.75 -29.26 4.78
N CYS A 81 -6.79 -28.69 3.57
CA CYS A 81 -6.00 -27.50 3.28
C CYS A 81 -6.42 -26.37 4.22
N ALA A 82 -5.45 -25.76 4.92
CA ALA A 82 -5.74 -24.65 5.84
C ALA A 82 -6.43 -23.46 5.15
N THR A 83 -6.15 -23.30 3.85
CA THR A 83 -6.64 -22.21 3.00
C THR A 83 -7.97 -22.57 2.32
N CYS A 84 -8.03 -23.73 1.66
CA CYS A 84 -9.17 -24.14 0.84
C CYS A 84 -10.21 -24.96 1.60
N GLY A 85 -9.91 -25.42 2.82
CA GLY A 85 -10.80 -26.30 3.56
C GLY A 85 -11.06 -27.59 2.78
N ASN A 86 -12.32 -28.02 2.78
CA ASN A 86 -12.79 -29.20 2.05
C ASN A 86 -13.10 -28.92 0.56
N HIS A 87 -12.87 -27.69 0.08
CA HIS A 87 -13.09 -27.32 -1.31
C HIS A 87 -12.01 -27.91 -2.22
N ASP A 88 -12.34 -28.17 -3.49
CA ASP A 88 -11.38 -28.67 -4.47
C ASP A 88 -10.32 -27.60 -4.76
N SER A 89 -9.09 -27.87 -4.32
CA SER A 89 -7.95 -26.97 -4.51
C SER A 89 -7.58 -26.77 -5.99
N ASN A 90 -7.94 -27.73 -6.85
CA ASN A 90 -7.65 -27.72 -8.28
C ASN A 90 -8.79 -27.12 -9.12
N GLU A 91 -9.90 -26.73 -8.50
CA GLU A 91 -11.02 -26.11 -9.20
C GLU A 91 -10.53 -24.88 -9.97
N ARG A 92 -10.79 -24.87 -11.28
CA ARG A 92 -10.24 -23.85 -12.17
C ARG A 92 -10.99 -22.53 -11.99
N THR A 93 -10.30 -21.54 -11.45
CA THR A 93 -10.81 -20.22 -11.11
C THR A 93 -10.21 -19.15 -12.01
N TRP A 94 -11.05 -18.24 -12.51
CA TRP A 94 -10.59 -17.06 -13.22
C TRP A 94 -10.05 -16.03 -12.24
N MET A 95 -8.86 -15.51 -12.51
CA MET A 95 -8.23 -14.43 -11.78
C MET A 95 -7.67 -13.42 -12.78
N MET A 96 -7.85 -12.13 -12.48
CA MET A 96 -7.12 -11.03 -13.12
C MET A 96 -5.82 -10.80 -12.33
N PHE A 97 -4.68 -10.68 -13.01
CA PHE A 97 -3.41 -10.38 -12.34
C PHE A 97 -3.28 -8.88 -12.09
N PRO A 98 -2.97 -8.45 -10.84
CA PRO A 98 -2.83 -7.04 -10.51
C PRO A 98 -1.74 -6.37 -11.34
N GLY A 99 -1.97 -5.12 -11.74
CA GLY A 99 -1.06 -4.35 -12.59
C GLY A 99 -1.01 -4.79 -14.06
N THR A 100 -1.93 -5.66 -14.49
CA THR A 100 -2.01 -6.15 -15.88
C THR A 100 -3.46 -6.26 -16.35
N ASP A 101 -3.67 -6.27 -17.67
CA ASP A 101 -4.97 -6.57 -18.28
C ASP A 101 -5.13 -8.07 -18.60
N VAL A 102 -4.43 -8.93 -17.86
CA VAL A 102 -4.37 -10.37 -18.14
C VAL A 102 -5.26 -11.16 -17.18
N PHE A 103 -6.13 -11.95 -17.77
CA PHE A 103 -6.93 -12.95 -17.06
C PHE A 103 -6.36 -14.34 -17.31
N ALA A 104 -6.20 -15.13 -16.26
CA ALA A 104 -5.84 -16.53 -16.40
C ALA A 104 -6.74 -17.43 -15.56
N LYS A 105 -6.87 -18.67 -16.02
CA LYS A 105 -7.58 -19.73 -15.32
C LYS A 105 -6.58 -20.54 -14.51
N ILE A 106 -6.54 -20.32 -13.20
CA ILE A 106 -5.58 -20.94 -12.28
C ILE A 106 -6.31 -21.86 -11.27
N PRO A 107 -5.61 -22.78 -10.61
CA PRO A 107 -6.19 -23.55 -9.50
C PRO A 107 -6.74 -22.64 -8.40
N PHE A 108 -7.85 -23.04 -7.76
CA PHE A 108 -8.48 -22.30 -6.66
C PHE A 108 -7.49 -21.99 -5.54
N HIS A 109 -6.67 -22.99 -5.16
CA HIS A 109 -5.65 -22.79 -4.14
C HIS A 109 -4.62 -21.73 -4.54
N ALA A 110 -4.18 -21.74 -5.81
CA ALA A 110 -3.24 -20.74 -6.31
C ALA A 110 -3.83 -19.32 -6.23
N ALA A 111 -5.09 -19.15 -6.65
CA ALA A 111 -5.77 -17.85 -6.56
C ALA A 111 -5.83 -17.34 -5.11
N HIS A 112 -6.18 -18.23 -4.17
CA HIS A 112 -6.27 -17.86 -2.76
C HIS A 112 -4.90 -17.49 -2.16
N THR A 113 -3.85 -18.27 -2.47
CA THR A 113 -2.49 -18.03 -1.95
C THR A 113 -1.88 -16.76 -2.53
N ILE A 114 -2.10 -16.47 -3.81
CA ILE A 114 -1.63 -15.22 -4.44
C ILE A 114 -2.29 -14.03 -3.74
N LEU A 115 -3.62 -14.02 -3.61
CA LEU A 115 -4.34 -12.92 -2.96
C LEU A 115 -3.97 -12.74 -1.48
N GLU A 116 -3.69 -13.81 -0.73
CA GLU A 116 -3.21 -13.71 0.65
C GLU A 116 -1.79 -13.14 0.73
N THR A 117 -0.90 -13.54 -0.17
CA THR A 117 0.47 -13.03 -0.26
C THR A 117 0.48 -11.56 -0.67
N ASP A 118 -0.32 -11.19 -1.66
CA ASP A 118 -0.45 -9.80 -2.10
C ASP A 118 -1.04 -8.93 -0.99
N LYS A 119 -2.01 -9.45 -0.23
CA LYS A 119 -2.55 -8.74 0.93
C LYS A 119 -1.48 -8.44 1.98
N THR A 120 -0.64 -9.41 2.34
CA THR A 120 0.42 -9.18 3.35
C THR A 120 1.48 -8.21 2.85
N LYS A 121 1.84 -8.29 1.56
CA LYS A 121 2.75 -7.34 0.92
C LYS A 121 2.19 -5.92 0.95
N LEU A 122 0.92 -5.73 0.55
CA LEU A 122 0.25 -4.42 0.57
C LEU A 122 0.16 -3.84 1.98
N ASP A 123 -0.11 -4.67 2.99
CA ASP A 123 -0.15 -4.21 4.39
C ASP A 123 1.24 -3.73 4.86
N LEU A 124 2.34 -4.39 4.47
CA LEU A 124 3.71 -3.94 4.76
C LEU A 124 4.07 -2.65 4.00
N GLU A 125 3.72 -2.56 2.73
CA GLU A 125 3.98 -1.36 1.90
C GLU A 125 3.20 -0.16 2.42
N ALA A 126 1.94 -0.34 2.82
CA ALA A 126 1.13 0.71 3.43
C ALA A 126 1.77 1.25 4.73
N GLN A 127 2.31 0.38 5.60
CA GLN A 127 3.00 0.80 6.82
C GLN A 127 4.28 1.60 6.53
N LYS A 128 5.07 1.17 5.55
CA LYS A 128 6.26 1.91 5.10
C LYS A 128 5.88 3.29 4.56
N LEU A 129 4.87 3.33 3.71
CA LEU A 129 4.41 4.55 3.06
C LEU A 129 3.77 5.54 4.06
N GLN A 130 3.04 5.05 5.07
CA GLN A 130 2.55 5.88 6.16
C GLN A 130 3.68 6.50 6.97
N SER A 131 4.75 5.74 7.24
CA SER A 131 5.94 6.26 7.92
C SER A 131 6.62 7.35 7.09
N TYR A 132 6.77 7.12 5.79
CA TYR A 132 7.33 8.09 4.85
C TYR A 132 6.50 9.38 4.77
N VAL A 133 5.16 9.27 4.68
CA VAL A 133 4.25 10.43 4.67
C VAL A 133 4.38 11.25 5.96
N LYS A 134 4.52 10.59 7.12
CA LYS A 134 4.74 11.29 8.40
C LYS A 134 6.06 12.04 8.42
N GLU A 135 7.14 11.40 7.97
CA GLU A 135 8.47 12.01 7.88
C GLU A 135 8.47 13.25 6.97
N LYS A 136 7.93 13.13 5.76
CA LYS A 136 7.85 14.25 4.82
C LYS A 136 6.95 15.39 5.32
N SER A 137 5.83 15.04 5.96
CA SER A 137 4.95 16.04 6.58
C SER A 137 5.66 16.79 7.71
N PHE A 138 6.47 16.09 8.52
CA PHE A 138 7.26 16.70 9.57
C PHE A 138 8.33 17.64 9.00
N LEU A 139 9.09 17.21 7.98
CA LEU A 139 10.11 18.04 7.32
C LEU A 139 9.52 19.33 6.75
N ILE A 140 8.38 19.24 6.06
CA ILE A 140 7.68 20.41 5.52
C ILE A 140 7.20 21.32 6.67
N SER A 141 6.70 20.74 7.76
CA SER A 141 6.27 21.52 8.94
C SER A 141 7.44 22.26 9.59
N GLU A 142 8.62 21.65 9.72
CA GLU A 142 9.81 22.31 10.25
C GLU A 142 10.26 23.48 9.37
N LYS A 143 10.26 23.28 8.04
CA LYS A 143 10.52 24.37 7.08
C LYS A 143 9.41 25.43 7.10
N GLY A 144 8.17 25.05 7.39
CA GLY A 144 7.00 25.92 7.50
C GLY A 144 7.06 26.93 8.65
N VAL A 145 7.84 26.67 9.71
CA VAL A 145 8.13 27.67 10.77
C VAL A 145 8.81 28.93 10.19
N LEU A 146 9.43 28.84 9.01
CA LEU A 146 9.92 30.01 8.27
C LEU A 146 8.80 30.87 7.68
N ALA A 147 7.64 30.29 7.35
CA ALA A 147 6.49 31.05 6.86
C ALA A 147 5.89 31.95 7.95
N ASP A 148 5.97 31.56 9.22
CA ASP A 148 5.57 32.42 10.35
C ASP A 148 6.51 33.64 10.51
N LYS A 149 7.75 33.55 10.00
CA LYS A 149 8.74 34.64 10.02
C LYS A 149 8.63 35.56 8.80
N ILE A 150 8.02 35.10 7.70
CA ILE A 150 7.91 35.87 6.45
C ILE A 150 6.49 36.38 6.32
N SER A 151 6.32 37.71 6.36
CA SER A 151 5.01 38.34 6.17
C SER A 151 4.39 37.91 4.82
N PRO A 152 3.09 37.53 4.80
CA PRO A 152 2.37 37.25 3.55
C PRO A 152 2.43 38.39 2.52
N ALA A 153 2.67 39.63 2.96
CA ALA A 153 2.87 40.78 2.07
C ALA A 153 4.17 40.66 1.26
N VAL A 154 5.24 40.11 1.85
CA VAL A 154 6.53 39.88 1.17
C VAL A 154 6.36 38.82 0.08
N LEU A 155 5.68 37.70 0.37
CA LEU A 155 5.36 36.68 -0.63
C LEU A 155 4.52 37.25 -1.79
N ARG A 156 3.50 38.07 -1.47
CA ARG A 156 2.71 38.77 -2.50
C ARG A 156 3.54 39.71 -3.35
N SER A 157 4.50 40.42 -2.77
CA SER A 157 5.38 41.32 -3.52
C SER A 157 6.30 40.57 -4.48
N LEU A 158 6.80 39.39 -4.12
CA LEU A 158 7.62 38.54 -5.01
C LEU A 158 6.82 38.05 -6.22
N VAL A 159 5.55 37.69 -6.04
CA VAL A 159 4.65 37.26 -7.14
C VAL A 159 4.17 38.43 -8.00
N ALA A 160 4.10 39.63 -7.42
CA ALA A 160 3.58 40.83 -8.09
C ALA A 160 4.64 41.65 -8.85
N LEU A 161 5.93 41.28 -8.80
CA LEU A 161 6.97 41.94 -9.60
C LEU A 161 6.72 41.65 -11.09
N LYS A 162 5.97 42.55 -11.74
CA LYS A 162 6.00 42.68 -13.20
C LYS A 162 7.36 43.25 -13.57
N ASP A 163 8.06 42.60 -14.49
CA ASP A 163 9.20 43.19 -15.19
C ASP A 163 8.76 44.54 -15.76
N LYS A 164 9.21 45.65 -15.14
CA LYS A 164 9.19 46.93 -15.82
C LYS A 164 10.32 46.84 -16.86
N PRO A 165 10.03 46.92 -18.18
CA PRO A 165 11.10 47.10 -19.13
C PRO A 165 11.80 48.39 -18.75
N TRP A 166 13.12 48.31 -18.55
CA TRP A 166 13.96 49.48 -18.42
C TRP A 166 13.89 50.19 -19.77
N MET A 167 13.01 51.17 -19.89
CA MET A 167 13.12 52.16 -20.95
C MET A 167 13.89 53.34 -20.39
N ASP A 168 15.05 53.53 -21.01
CA ASP A 168 16.03 54.56 -20.75
C ASP A 168 15.45 55.98 -20.88
N LEU A 169 16.18 56.89 -20.21
CA LEU A 169 16.13 58.35 -20.23
C LEU A 169 15.63 59.02 -21.53
#